data_AF-A0A432KGS8-F1
#
_entry.id   AF-A0A432KGS8-F1
#
_cell.length_a   1.000
_cell.length_b   1.000
_cell.length_c   1.000
_cell.angle_alpha   90.00
_cell.angle_beta   90.00
_cell.angle_gamma   90.00
#
_symmetry.space_group_name_H-M   'P 1'
#
loop_
_entity.id
_entity.type
_entity.pdbx_description
1 polymer ?
#
loop_
_entity_poly.entity_id
_entity_poly.type
_entity_poly.pdbx_seq_one_letter_code
_entity_poly.pdbx_strand_id
1 'polypeptide(L)'
;MGAGVFYSIKSIKNSDFNYFKGIATGMFTAVSSSLAFAIFIFFYLLSNPEFLQEIKNVEPYGNYLNAFLISFIIIMEGTGSGFFLSFGIMQWYKKRSS
;
A
#
# COMPACT_ATOMS: atom_id res chain seq x y z
N MET A 1 -4.59 3.79 3.31
CA MET A 1 -3.46 4.00 2.36
C MET A 1 -3.71 5.14 1.38
N GLY A 2 -4.65 5.04 0.42
CA GLY A 2 -4.79 6.03 -0.68
C GLY A 2 -4.96 7.50 -0.25
N ALA A 3 -5.81 7.76 0.75
CA ALA A 3 -5.95 9.11 1.31
C ALA A 3 -4.63 9.63 1.92
N GLY A 4 -3.88 8.78 2.62
CA GLY A 4 -2.59 9.12 3.19
C GLY A 4 -1.57 9.52 2.12
N VAL A 5 -1.49 8.76 1.03
CA VAL A 5 -0.64 9.08 -0.13
C VAL A 5 -1.02 10.43 -0.74
N PHE A 6 -2.31 10.70 -0.90
CA PHE A 6 -2.77 11.99 -1.44
C PHE A 6 -2.37 13.17 -0.53
N TYR A 7 -2.63 13.06 0.78
CA TYR A 7 -2.31 14.13 1.73
C TYR A 7 -0.81 14.34 1.91
N SER A 8 0.01 13.28 1.85
CA SER A 8 1.46 13.40 1.96
C SER A 8 2.09 14.07 0.75
N ILE A 9 1.58 13.82 -0.47
CA ILE A 9 2.01 14.55 -1.66
C ILE A 9 1.52 16.00 -1.61
N LYS A 10 0.28 16.23 -1.14
CA LYS A 10 -0.29 17.58 -1.03
C LYS A 10 0.49 18.45 -0.03
N SER A 11 0.99 17.89 1.07
CA SER A 11 1.73 18.66 2.09
C SER A 11 3.06 19.22 1.59
N ILE A 12 3.76 18.48 0.70
CA ILE A 12 5.03 18.91 0.11
C ILE A 12 4.85 19.78 -1.14
N LYS A 13 3.62 19.96 -1.63
CA LYS A 13 3.35 20.74 -2.84
C LYS A 13 3.79 22.21 -2.73
N ASN A 14 3.65 22.82 -1.56
CA ASN A 14 3.96 24.23 -1.35
C ASN A 14 5.45 24.50 -1.09
N SER A 15 6.25 23.45 -0.88
CA SER A 15 7.67 23.53 -0.55
C SER A 15 8.49 22.80 -1.62
N ASP A 16 8.97 23.55 -2.61
CA ASP A 16 9.92 23.08 -3.62
C ASP A 16 9.43 21.81 -4.36
N PHE A 17 8.35 21.99 -5.13
CA PHE A 17 7.61 20.91 -5.80
C PHE A 17 8.44 20.24 -6.90
N ASN A 18 9.17 19.19 -6.53
CA ASN A 18 9.87 18.32 -7.46
C ASN A 18 9.03 17.05 -7.74
N TYR A 19 8.81 16.76 -9.03
CA TYR A 19 8.03 15.60 -9.47
C TYR A 19 8.48 14.29 -8.83
N PHE A 20 9.79 14.04 -8.80
CA PHE A 20 10.34 12.82 -8.22
C PHE A 20 10.17 12.75 -6.70
N LYS A 21 10.24 13.90 -6.02
CA LYS A 21 10.01 14.01 -4.58
C LYS A 21 8.56 13.66 -4.23
N GLY A 22 7.61 14.12 -5.04
CA GLY A 22 6.19 13.75 -4.95
C GLY A 22 5.95 12.24 -5.05
N ILE A 23 6.52 11.59 -6.07
CA ILE A 23 6.42 10.13 -6.21
C ILE A 23 7.07 9.42 -5.02
N ALA A 24 8.28 9.82 -4.61
CA ALA A 24 8.99 9.20 -3.49
C ALA A 24 8.23 9.31 -2.17
N THR A 25 7.68 10.49 -1.85
CA THR A 25 6.87 10.72 -0.65
C THR A 25 5.59 9.88 -0.66
N GLY A 26 4.90 9.82 -1.81
CA GLY A 26 3.72 8.98 -1.96
C GLY A 26 4.03 7.50 -1.77
N MET A 27 5.11 7.02 -2.40
CA MET A 27 5.56 5.63 -2.30
C MET A 27 5.96 5.26 -0.88
N PHE A 28 6.72 6.11 -0.19
CA PHE A 28 7.09 5.89 1.22
C PHE A 28 5.87 5.80 2.13
N THR A 29 4.87 6.66 1.88
CA THR A 29 3.60 6.63 2.62
C THR A 29 2.85 5.31 2.36
N ALA A 30 2.82 4.85 1.12
CA ALA A 30 2.16 3.59 0.78
C ALA A 30 2.85 2.37 1.38
N VAL A 31 4.18 2.29 1.30
CA VAL A 31 4.97 1.19 1.88
C VAL A 31 4.79 1.14 3.39
N SER A 32 4.94 2.27 4.09
CA SER A 32 4.77 2.32 5.55
C SER A 32 3.36 1.94 5.99
N SER A 33 2.33 2.43 5.27
CA SER A 33 0.93 2.06 5.52
C SER A 33 0.69 0.55 5.34
N SER A 34 1.20 0.00 4.24
CA SER A 34 0.99 -1.40 3.87
C SER A 34 1.75 -2.33 4.81
N LEU A 35 2.95 -1.95 5.23
CA LEU A 35 3.74 -2.69 6.21
C LEU A 35 3.05 -2.73 7.57
N ALA A 36 2.55 -1.58 8.06
CA ALA A 36 1.81 -1.53 9.32
C ALA A 36 0.57 -2.43 9.29
N PHE A 37 -0.19 -2.40 8.18
CA PHE A 37 -1.36 -3.26 8.01
C PHE A 37 -0.99 -4.74 7.89
N ALA A 38 0.06 -5.08 7.15
CA ALA A 38 0.52 -6.46 7.00
C ALA A 38 1.02 -7.05 8.33
N ILE A 39 1.72 -6.26 9.15
CA ILE A 39 2.14 -6.69 10.49
C ILE A 39 0.91 -6.99 11.36
N PHE A 40 -0.09 -6.11 11.33
CA PHE A 40 -1.35 -6.34 12.04
C PHE A 40 -2.04 -7.64 11.58
N ILE A 41 -2.18 -7.83 10.26
CA ILE A 41 -2.80 -9.04 9.68
C ILE A 41 -2.01 -10.31 10.04
N PHE A 42 -0.68 -10.24 10.02
CA PHE A 42 0.17 -11.37 10.41
C PHE A 42 -0.17 -11.87 11.82
N PHE A 43 -0.17 -10.97 12.81
CA PHE A 43 -0.51 -11.33 14.19
C PHE A 43 -1.98 -11.74 14.36
N TYR A 44 -2.88 -11.11 13.61
CA TYR A 44 -4.30 -11.45 13.62
C TYR A 44 -4.53 -12.89 13.14
N LEU A 45 -3.90 -13.29 12.03
CA LEU A 45 -4.01 -14.65 11.47
C LEU A 45 -3.37 -15.71 12.35
N LEU A 46 -2.31 -15.37 13.10
CA LEU A 46 -1.75 -16.27 14.12
C LEU A 46 -2.71 -16.51 15.29
N SER A 47 -3.52 -15.50 15.63
CA SER A 47 -4.47 -15.58 16.76
C SER A 47 -5.84 -16.13 16.34
N ASN A 48 -6.19 -16.09 15.05
CA ASN A 48 -7.47 -16.56 14.50
C ASN A 48 -7.25 -17.60 13.39
N PRO A 49 -7.01 -18.88 13.75
CA PRO A 49 -6.80 -19.94 12.77
C PRO A 49 -8.04 -20.23 11.92
N GLU A 50 -9.24 -20.01 12.46
CA GLU A 50 -10.50 -20.17 11.70
C GLU A 50 -10.57 -19.20 10.52
N PHE A 51 -10.20 -17.94 10.74
CA PHE A 51 -10.18 -16.94 9.67
C PHE A 51 -9.11 -17.24 8.61
N LEU A 52 -7.93 -17.73 9.03
CA LEU A 52 -6.92 -18.20 8.08
C LEU A 52 -7.47 -19.34 7.21
N GLN A 53 -8.20 -20.29 7.80
CA GLN A 53 -8.80 -21.39 7.05
C GLN A 53 -9.88 -20.91 6.08
N GLU A 54 -10.68 -19.92 6.46
CA GLU A 54 -11.65 -19.29 5.57
C GLU A 54 -10.97 -18.66 4.34
N ILE A 55 -9.89 -17.89 4.54
CA ILE A 55 -9.11 -17.32 3.42
C ILE A 55 -8.62 -18.44 2.49
N LYS A 56 -8.08 -19.53 3.04
CA LYS A 56 -7.59 -20.66 2.24
C LYS A 56 -8.69 -21.37 1.44
N ASN A 57 -9.94 -21.31 1.90
CA ASN A 57 -11.07 -21.93 1.21
C ASN A 57 -11.60 -21.06 0.06
N VAL A 58 -11.47 -19.74 0.17
CA VAL A 58 -11.99 -18.78 -0.81
C VAL A 58 -10.96 -18.46 -1.89
N GLU A 59 -9.68 -18.34 -1.51
CA GLU A 59 -8.64 -17.90 -2.44
C GLU A 59 -8.19 -19.01 -3.40
N PRO A 60 -8.01 -18.71 -4.69
CA PRO A 60 -7.28 -19.56 -5.62
C PRO A 60 -5.90 -19.88 -5.03
N TYR A 61 -5.50 -21.16 -5.06
CA TYR A 61 -4.24 -21.63 -4.47
C TYR A 61 -4.13 -21.48 -2.94
N GLY A 62 -5.26 -21.37 -2.22
CA GLY A 62 -5.28 -21.24 -0.76
C GLY A 62 -4.54 -22.33 0.01
N ASN A 63 -4.36 -23.53 -0.56
CA ASN A 63 -3.54 -24.58 0.04
C ASN A 63 -2.07 -24.19 0.27
N TYR A 64 -1.54 -23.25 -0.52
CA TYR A 64 -0.19 -22.72 -0.37
C TYR A 64 -0.12 -21.48 0.53
N LEU A 65 -1.27 -20.90 0.91
CA LEU A 65 -1.31 -19.72 1.75
C LEU A 65 -1.08 -20.07 3.23
N ASN A 66 -0.25 -19.25 3.86
CA ASN A 66 -0.05 -19.20 5.29
C ASN A 66 -0.03 -17.73 5.73
N ALA A 67 -0.07 -17.47 7.03
CA ALA A 67 -0.11 -16.11 7.58
C ALA A 67 1.03 -15.22 7.05
N PHE A 68 2.23 -15.79 6.88
CA PHE A 68 3.38 -15.07 6.34
C PHE A 68 3.18 -14.68 4.87
N LEU A 69 2.78 -15.63 4.01
CA LEU A 69 2.56 -15.39 2.58
C LEU A 69 1.42 -14.40 2.35
N ILE A 70 0.31 -14.50 3.09
CA ILE A 70 -0.80 -13.54 3.00
C ILE A 70 -0.31 -12.13 3.36
N SER A 71 0.43 -12.00 4.46
CA SER A 71 0.97 -10.70 4.88
C SER A 71 1.96 -10.14 3.87
N PHE A 72 2.77 -11.00 3.25
CA PHE A 72 3.69 -10.61 2.18
C PHE A 72 2.96 -10.14 0.92
N ILE A 73 1.91 -10.85 0.50
CA ILE A 73 1.05 -10.44 -0.64
C ILE A 73 0.45 -9.06 -0.39
N ILE A 74 -0.05 -8.81 0.83
CA ILE A 74 -0.59 -7.49 1.21
C ILE A 74 0.45 -6.38 1.06
N ILE A 75 1.71 -6.61 1.46
CA ILE A 75 2.80 -5.65 1.27
C ILE A 75 3.05 -5.39 -0.22
N MET A 76 3.09 -6.46 -1.03
CA MET A 76 3.33 -6.37 -2.47
C MET A 76 2.23 -5.60 -3.18
N GLU A 77 0.96 -5.95 -2.94
CA GLU A 77 -0.20 -5.27 -3.53
C GLU A 77 -0.35 -3.82 -3.04
N GLY A 78 -0.16 -3.60 -1.74
CA GLY A 78 -0.21 -2.26 -1.15
C GLY A 78 0.89 -1.35 -1.69
N THR A 79 2.10 -1.88 -1.86
CA THR A 79 3.22 -1.13 -2.47
C THR A 79 2.96 -0.85 -3.95
N GLY A 80 2.51 -1.85 -4.71
CA GLY A 80 2.22 -1.71 -6.14
C GLY A 80 1.10 -0.70 -6.41
N SER A 81 -0.04 -0.83 -5.72
CA SER A 81 -1.15 0.11 -5.82
C SER A 81 -0.76 1.51 -5.34
N GLY A 82 0.05 1.61 -4.29
CA GLY A 82 0.65 2.85 -3.80
C GLY A 82 1.53 3.56 -4.82
N PHE A 83 2.34 2.80 -5.56
CA PHE A 83 3.15 3.33 -6.66
C PHE A 83 2.27 3.89 -7.78
N PHE A 84 1.27 3.14 -8.26
CA PHE A 84 0.35 3.61 -9.30
C PHE A 84 -0.43 4.85 -8.87
N LEU A 85 -0.88 4.89 -7.62
CA LEU A 85 -1.62 6.03 -7.08
C LEU A 85 -0.72 7.27 -6.94
N SER A 86 0.52 7.10 -6.45
CA SER A 86 1.50 8.19 -6.38
C SER A 86 1.83 8.74 -7.77
N PHE A 87 2.04 7.85 -8.74
CA PHE A 87 2.27 8.24 -10.14
C PHE A 87 1.08 9.00 -10.71
N GLY A 88 -0.15 8.48 -10.55
CA GLY A 88 -1.38 9.12 -11.05
C GLY A 88 -1.60 10.51 -10.47
N ILE A 89 -1.39 10.69 -9.16
CA ILE A 89 -1.49 12.00 -8.50
C ILE A 89 -0.46 12.98 -9.05
N MET A 90 0.78 12.53 -9.27
CA MET A 90 1.84 13.38 -9.80
C MET A 90 1.61 13.75 -11.26
N GLN A 91 1.08 12.84 -12.07
CA GLN A 91 0.64 13.15 -13.44
C GLN A 91 -0.48 14.18 -13.45
N TRP A 92 -1.45 14.06 -12.54
CA TRP A 92 -2.52 15.05 -12.38
C TRP A 92 -1.97 16.43 -12.01
N TYR A 93 -1.00 16.51 -11.10
CA TYR A 93 -0.36 17.78 -10.74
C TYR A 93 0.46 18.36 -11.89
N LYS A 94 1.22 17.55 -12.64
CA LYS A 94 1.99 18.00 -13.80
C LYS A 94 1.10 18.62 -14.87
N LYS A 95 -0.04 18.00 -15.19
CA LYS A 95 -1.00 18.53 -16.17
C LYS A 95 -1.58 19.89 -15.76
N ARG A 96 -1.65 20.20 -14.46
CA ARG A 96 -2.26 21.42 -13.94
C ARG A 96 -1.27 22.57 -13.73
N SER A 97 0.04 22.33 -13.89
CA SER A 97 1.08 23.37 -13.87
C SER A 97 1.58 23.75 -15.26
N SER A 98 1.00 23.18 -16.32
CA SER A 98 1.27 23.49 -17.73
C SER A 98 0.09 24.25 -18.32
#